data_AF-A0A6D0XLT1-F1
#
_entry.id   AF-A0A6D0XLT1-F1
#
_cell.length_a   1.000
_cell.length_b   1.000
_cell.length_c   1.000
_cell.angle_alpha   90.00
_cell.angle_beta   90.00
_cell.angle_gamma   90.00
#
_symmetry.space_group_name_H-M   'P 1'
#
loop_
_entity.id
_entity.type
_entity.pdbx_description
1 polymer ?
#
loop_
_entity_poly.entity_id
_entity_poly.type
_entity_poly.pdbx_seq_one_letter_code
_entity_poly.pdbx_strand_id
1 'polypeptide(L)'
;MKKSNLIIISALAIVYCLPIILGTSYYYDDLFRAYLGYSSWSSDGRPFANTFYQILTFGQMMPDTFPLALIVSIFIFAYIGSKLGSFYGKINSYTYCFAYTTIIMSPLFISNLLFRYDSAFMMLAISACIVPYVVTLDKKINIALGTLAVIFSFGLYQAAVSIFIAFAGIELFINSCFHDAKKTIKNCLIRIMQLAVAYVIYSKIILGFFVINDYFKEFNKPISLSADGISRLMENISSSMHNIILMLNSGFLIAVTPIICYSIFCIVKHSITNKKPYPIIGFILALVALSIAVPGIAIFGEKPIFYPRIYIGVGACLFFICFIPVMLNGNKKITIAVQFIFIFYLFGMINATSNAVRSDVEFQKATSQRIINIIDSSYLSINHKVVILGQLRQSPLSYINSLSYPLINILSPQHFINGYDGGRFVLMHEGLDNIEYPDIQEQSKYRDAIKKSKPIFSNNIFSIYNINSTTVISFENTLYDEVNNKMIPYTFKSKMVSNAHYGDKYFYACISNAAYPTLKRNEWYYLLIHNKDGSVINKNFFVPYSIHKNEKTCVSTQWKEPINLGDLKSIEFGIYNINSMQRRVDLGS
;
A
#
# COMPACT_ATOMS: atom_id res chain seq x y z
N MET A 1 3.52 11.37 38.89
CA MET A 1 3.00 10.12 38.29
C MET A 1 4.14 9.31 37.69
N LYS A 2 4.39 8.07 38.15
CA LYS A 2 5.32 7.15 37.47
C LYS A 2 4.76 6.87 36.07
N LYS A 3 5.39 7.41 35.02
CA LYS A 3 4.93 7.26 33.63
C LYS A 3 5.13 5.82 33.18
N SER A 4 4.08 5.00 33.25
CA SER A 4 4.10 3.63 32.76
C SER A 4 4.35 3.59 31.25
N ASN A 5 5.15 2.64 30.77
CA ASN A 5 5.35 2.37 29.33
C ASN A 5 4.00 2.25 28.60
N LEU A 6 2.99 1.67 29.26
CA LEU A 6 1.61 1.59 28.76
C LEU A 6 1.07 2.95 28.28
N ILE A 7 1.20 3.99 29.12
CA ILE A 7 0.66 5.32 28.82
C ILE A 7 1.42 5.94 27.64
N ILE A 8 2.74 5.81 27.62
CA ILE A 8 3.59 6.40 26.57
C ILE A 8 3.32 5.71 25.22
N ILE A 9 3.28 4.38 25.17
CA ILE A 9 3.01 3.63 23.94
C ILE A 9 1.58 3.93 23.45
N SER A 10 0.59 3.95 24.35
CA SER A 10 -0.79 4.28 23.97
C SER A 10 -0.87 5.69 23.37
N ALA A 11 -0.26 6.68 24.02
CA ALA A 11 -0.25 8.05 23.53
C ALA A 11 0.44 8.18 22.16
N LEU A 12 1.60 7.55 21.98
CA LEU A 12 2.32 7.56 20.69
C LEU A 12 1.51 6.88 19.58
N ALA A 13 0.90 5.74 19.88
CA ALA A 13 0.08 4.99 18.92
C ALA A 13 -1.18 5.77 18.52
N ILE A 14 -1.88 6.39 19.49
CA ILE A 14 -3.04 7.25 19.23
C ILE A 14 -2.63 8.44 18.37
N VAL A 15 -1.58 9.17 18.77
CA VAL A 15 -1.10 10.35 18.05
C VAL A 15 -0.67 9.99 16.62
N TYR A 16 -0.05 8.83 16.42
CA TYR A 16 0.30 8.32 15.10
C TYR A 16 -0.94 7.98 14.25
N CYS A 17 -1.98 7.42 14.85
CA CYS A 17 -3.22 7.06 14.15
C CYS A 17 -4.18 8.24 13.98
N LEU A 18 -3.95 9.40 14.63
CA LEU A 18 -4.85 10.57 14.54
C LEU A 18 -5.20 11.00 13.11
N PRO A 19 -4.26 11.07 12.15
CA PRO A 19 -4.59 11.46 10.77
C PRO A 19 -5.59 10.52 10.09
N ILE A 20 -5.58 9.23 10.44
CA ILE A 20 -6.56 8.24 9.97
C ILE A 20 -7.86 8.37 10.77
N ILE A 21 -7.79 8.47 12.10
CA ILE A 21 -8.97 8.58 12.96
C ILE A 21 -9.82 9.79 12.58
N LEU A 22 -9.17 10.91 12.28
CA LEU A 22 -9.81 12.15 11.83
C LEU A 22 -10.07 12.17 10.31
N GLY A 23 -9.45 11.26 9.56
CA GLY A 23 -9.60 11.10 8.12
C GLY A 23 -10.55 9.98 7.78
N THR A 24 -11.85 10.26 7.80
CA THR A 24 -12.88 9.26 7.51
C THR A 24 -12.93 8.98 6.01
N SER A 25 -12.68 7.72 5.63
CA SER A 25 -12.82 7.23 4.25
C SER A 25 -12.98 5.71 4.28
N TYR A 26 -13.78 5.15 3.36
CA TYR A 26 -13.92 3.70 3.23
C TYR A 26 -12.81 3.14 2.34
N TYR A 27 -11.92 2.33 2.93
CA TYR A 27 -10.79 1.76 2.25
C TYR A 27 -11.12 0.37 1.68
N TYR A 28 -11.06 0.23 0.34
CA TYR A 28 -11.38 -1.01 -0.38
C TYR A 28 -12.65 -1.72 0.14
N ASP A 29 -12.50 -2.90 0.74
CA ASP A 29 -13.59 -3.76 1.22
C ASP A 29 -14.49 -3.10 2.27
N ASP A 30 -14.01 -2.04 2.94
CA ASP A 30 -14.83 -1.24 3.85
C ASP A 30 -16.08 -0.69 3.15
N LEU A 31 -15.97 -0.38 1.85
CA LEU A 31 -17.07 0.14 1.04
C LEU A 31 -18.20 -0.88 0.89
N PHE A 32 -17.84 -2.14 0.62
CA PHE A 32 -18.80 -3.24 0.49
C PHE A 32 -19.50 -3.51 1.82
N ARG A 33 -18.73 -3.50 2.92
CA ARG A 33 -19.24 -3.72 4.28
C ARG A 33 -20.16 -2.60 4.74
N ALA A 34 -19.79 -1.36 4.47
CA ALA A 34 -20.62 -0.20 4.78
C ALA A 34 -21.95 -0.19 4.02
N TYR A 35 -22.00 -0.77 2.80
CA TYR A 35 -23.23 -0.86 2.03
C TYR A 35 -24.10 -2.07 2.42
N LEU A 36 -23.49 -3.26 2.50
CA LEU A 36 -24.23 -4.52 2.65
C LEU A 36 -24.36 -5.00 4.11
N GLY A 37 -23.61 -4.44 5.05
CA GLY A 37 -23.68 -4.76 6.47
C GLY A 37 -23.22 -6.17 6.88
N TYR A 38 -22.53 -6.91 5.99
CA TYR A 38 -22.14 -8.30 6.23
C TYR A 38 -20.83 -8.46 7.03
N SER A 39 -20.71 -9.59 7.74
CA SER A 39 -19.48 -10.05 8.40
C SER A 39 -18.98 -11.38 7.79
N SER A 40 -18.15 -11.33 6.75
CA SER A 40 -17.70 -12.53 6.00
C SER A 40 -16.24 -12.94 6.24
N TRP A 41 -15.56 -12.47 7.28
CA TRP A 41 -14.14 -12.82 7.45
C TRP A 41 -13.92 -14.31 7.73
N SER A 42 -14.91 -15.01 8.28
CA SER A 42 -14.88 -16.47 8.41
C SER A 42 -14.64 -17.19 7.08
N SER A 43 -15.23 -16.73 5.97
CA SER A 43 -15.01 -17.34 4.65
C SER A 43 -13.62 -17.06 4.08
N ASP A 44 -12.98 -15.99 4.56
CA ASP A 44 -11.58 -15.64 4.29
C ASP A 44 -10.61 -16.28 5.30
N GLY A 45 -11.09 -17.31 6.00
CA GLY A 45 -10.32 -18.05 6.99
C GLY A 45 -9.89 -17.21 8.19
N ARG A 46 -10.72 -16.25 8.65
CA ARG A 46 -10.50 -15.41 9.85
C ARG A 46 -11.74 -15.44 10.78
N PRO A 47 -12.10 -16.60 11.34
CA PRO A 47 -13.32 -16.74 12.16
C PRO A 47 -13.27 -15.95 13.49
N PHE A 48 -12.07 -15.69 14.03
CA PHE A 48 -11.95 -14.92 15.28
C PHE A 48 -12.16 -13.42 15.04
N ALA A 49 -11.94 -12.92 13.82
CA ALA A 49 -12.29 -11.55 13.44
C ALA A 49 -13.81 -11.33 13.48
N ASN A 50 -14.60 -12.29 12.96
CA ASN A 50 -16.07 -12.28 13.09
C ASN A 50 -16.49 -12.24 14.57
N THR A 51 -15.92 -13.14 15.38
CA THR A 51 -16.25 -13.25 16.81
C THR A 51 -15.92 -11.96 17.56
N PHE A 52 -14.76 -11.37 17.28
CA PHE A 52 -14.34 -10.08 17.85
C PHE A 52 -15.37 -8.98 17.58
N TYR A 53 -15.85 -8.85 16.33
CA TYR A 53 -16.85 -7.84 15.99
C TYR A 53 -18.22 -8.12 16.61
N GLN A 54 -18.68 -9.37 16.59
CA GLN A 54 -19.95 -9.75 17.23
C GLN A 54 -19.97 -9.42 18.73
N ILE A 55 -18.84 -9.62 19.42
CA ILE A 55 -18.69 -9.23 20.84
C ILE A 55 -18.70 -7.71 20.98
N LEU A 56 -18.00 -6.99 20.10
CA LEU A 56 -17.89 -5.53 20.19
C LEU A 56 -19.23 -4.82 19.91
N THR A 57 -20.02 -5.35 18.96
CA THR A 57 -21.26 -4.71 18.48
C THR A 57 -22.52 -5.32 19.08
N PHE A 58 -22.40 -6.43 19.84
CA PHE A 58 -23.52 -7.21 20.37
C PHE A 58 -24.53 -7.66 19.29
N GLY A 59 -24.08 -7.85 18.05
CA GLY A 59 -24.97 -8.12 16.91
C GLY A 59 -24.31 -8.87 15.76
N GLN A 60 -25.15 -9.39 14.85
CA GLN A 60 -24.71 -10.09 13.63
C GLN A 60 -24.47 -9.12 12.46
N MET A 61 -25.27 -8.04 12.38
CA MET A 61 -25.00 -6.94 11.45
C MET A 61 -23.85 -6.09 11.98
N MET A 62 -23.06 -5.56 11.05
CA MET A 62 -21.83 -4.86 11.40
C MET A 62 -21.96 -3.34 11.22
N PRO A 63 -22.28 -2.60 12.30
CA PRO A 63 -22.19 -1.14 12.24
C PRO A 63 -20.75 -0.67 12.09
N ASP A 64 -20.57 0.46 11.43
CA ASP A 64 -19.28 1.18 11.41
C ASP A 64 -19.00 1.79 12.79
N THR A 65 -18.31 1.05 13.66
CA THR A 65 -17.92 1.50 15.00
C THR A 65 -16.56 2.19 15.04
N PHE A 66 -15.95 2.52 13.90
CA PHE A 66 -14.65 3.19 13.88
C PHE A 66 -14.74 4.58 14.54
N PRO A 67 -13.80 4.98 15.42
CA PRO A 67 -12.50 4.36 15.72
C PRO A 67 -12.48 3.48 16.99
N LEU A 68 -13.62 3.14 17.60
CA LEU A 68 -13.68 2.45 18.90
C LEU A 68 -12.86 1.15 18.92
N ALA A 69 -13.05 0.29 17.91
CA ALA A 69 -12.35 -0.98 17.79
C ALA A 69 -10.82 -0.80 17.74
N LEU A 70 -10.35 0.19 16.97
CA LEU A 70 -8.94 0.50 16.82
C LEU A 70 -8.36 0.98 18.16
N ILE A 71 -9.05 1.87 18.88
CA ILE A 71 -8.60 2.37 20.19
C ILE A 71 -8.46 1.23 21.20
N VAL A 72 -9.42 0.29 21.25
CA VAL A 72 -9.32 -0.90 22.10
C VAL A 72 -8.09 -1.73 21.76
N SER A 73 -7.83 -1.96 20.46
CA SER A 73 -6.64 -2.71 20.03
C SER A 73 -5.32 -1.99 20.36
N ILE A 74 -5.29 -0.64 20.31
CA ILE A 74 -4.11 0.15 20.70
C ILE A 74 -3.78 -0.05 22.17
N PHE A 75 -4.78 -0.06 23.06
CA PHE A 75 -4.54 -0.31 24.49
C PHE A 75 -4.00 -1.72 24.75
N ILE A 76 -4.51 -2.73 24.05
CA ILE A 76 -4.00 -4.10 24.15
C ILE A 76 -2.56 -4.17 23.62
N PHE A 77 -2.28 -3.58 22.46
CA PHE A 77 -0.93 -3.48 21.90
C PHE A 77 0.04 -2.80 22.87
N ALA A 78 -0.37 -1.69 23.49
CA ALA A 78 0.43 -0.96 24.47
C ALA A 78 0.62 -1.74 25.78
N TYR A 79 -0.36 -2.53 26.21
CA TYR A 79 -0.25 -3.41 27.37
C TYR A 79 0.79 -4.51 27.13
N ILE A 80 0.73 -5.19 25.98
CA ILE A 80 1.73 -6.19 25.60
C ILE A 80 3.12 -5.55 25.49
N GLY A 81 3.23 -4.35 24.90
CA GLY A 81 4.47 -3.59 24.87
C GLY A 81 5.00 -3.22 26.25
N SER A 82 4.13 -2.82 27.17
CA SER A 82 4.54 -2.55 28.55
C SER A 82 5.10 -3.81 29.22
N LYS A 83 4.47 -4.97 29.02
CA LYS A 83 4.94 -6.27 29.56
C LYS A 83 6.27 -6.68 28.94
N LEU A 84 6.43 -6.52 27.63
CA LEU A 84 7.69 -6.78 26.93
C LEU A 84 8.81 -5.86 27.43
N GLY A 85 8.53 -4.58 27.64
CA GLY A 85 9.47 -3.63 28.23
C GLY A 85 9.89 -4.03 29.63
N SER A 86 8.95 -4.45 30.48
CA SER A 86 9.25 -5.00 31.81
C SER A 86 10.08 -6.27 31.75
N PHE A 87 9.77 -7.20 30.84
CA PHE A 87 10.51 -8.44 30.63
C PHE A 87 11.98 -8.18 30.30
N TYR A 88 12.27 -7.15 29.49
CA TYR A 88 13.64 -6.72 29.18
C TYR A 88 14.23 -5.69 30.17
N GLY A 89 13.59 -5.44 31.32
CA GLY A 89 14.07 -4.49 32.32
C GLY A 89 14.06 -3.01 31.88
N LYS A 90 13.31 -2.66 30.83
CA LYS A 90 13.18 -1.30 30.27
C LYS A 90 11.90 -0.61 30.73
N ILE A 91 11.71 -0.54 32.06
CA ILE A 91 10.54 0.10 32.68
C ILE A 91 10.68 1.64 32.57
N ASN A 92 9.59 2.32 32.21
CA ASN A 92 9.51 3.78 32.05
C ASN A 92 10.58 4.36 31.09
N SER A 93 10.86 3.64 30.00
CA SER A 93 11.91 3.99 29.04
C SER A 93 11.32 4.58 27.75
N TYR A 94 11.54 5.87 27.51
CA TYR A 94 11.10 6.54 26.28
C TYR A 94 11.73 5.92 25.03
N THR A 95 13.03 5.59 25.07
CA THR A 95 13.72 5.00 23.92
C THR A 95 13.17 3.61 23.57
N TYR A 96 12.74 2.85 24.59
CA TYR A 96 12.02 1.61 24.38
C TYR A 96 10.63 1.85 23.79
N CYS A 97 9.86 2.78 24.34
CA CYS A 97 8.50 3.07 23.85
C CYS A 97 8.53 3.56 22.40
N PHE A 98 9.50 4.41 22.05
CA PHE A 98 9.77 4.83 20.67
C PHE A 98 10.06 3.64 19.77
N ALA A 99 11.01 2.77 20.16
CA ALA A 99 11.31 1.56 19.41
C ALA A 99 10.08 0.65 19.25
N TYR A 100 9.36 0.33 20.32
CA TYR A 100 8.23 -0.60 20.27
C TYR A 100 7.09 -0.09 19.37
N THR A 101 6.84 1.22 19.38
CA THR A 101 5.76 1.80 18.57
C THR A 101 6.09 1.74 17.07
N THR A 102 7.35 1.60 16.65
CA THR A 102 7.69 1.46 15.22
C THR A 102 7.14 0.20 14.57
N ILE A 103 6.70 -0.80 15.36
CA ILE A 103 5.99 -1.99 14.84
C ILE A 103 4.75 -1.56 14.04
N ILE A 104 3.94 -0.66 14.60
CA ILE A 104 2.72 -0.17 13.94
C ILE A 104 2.97 1.08 13.10
N MET A 105 4.09 1.78 13.31
CA MET A 105 4.46 2.92 12.45
C MET A 105 5.14 2.52 11.14
N SER A 106 5.22 1.22 10.86
CA SER A 106 5.77 0.71 9.60
C SER A 106 5.05 1.32 8.39
N PRO A 107 5.78 1.87 7.40
CA PRO A 107 5.21 2.42 6.16
C PRO A 107 4.20 1.50 5.47
N LEU A 108 4.46 0.19 5.46
CA LEU A 108 3.59 -0.79 4.80
C LEU A 108 2.37 -1.14 5.67
N PHE A 109 2.49 -1.05 7.00
CA PHE A 109 1.38 -1.29 7.92
C PHE A 109 0.34 -0.16 7.92
N ILE A 110 0.66 1.00 7.33
CA ILE A 110 -0.32 2.06 7.07
C ILE A 110 -1.54 1.49 6.31
N SER A 111 -1.32 0.59 5.33
CA SER A 111 -2.43 -0.05 4.62
C SER A 111 -3.37 -0.85 5.52
N ASN A 112 -2.86 -1.50 6.58
CA ASN A 112 -3.70 -2.18 7.57
C ASN A 112 -4.47 -1.18 8.42
N LEU A 113 -3.84 -0.08 8.83
CA LEU A 113 -4.47 0.97 9.65
C LEU A 113 -5.57 1.73 8.90
N LEU A 114 -5.49 1.82 7.57
CA LEU A 114 -6.49 2.50 6.74
C LEU A 114 -7.84 1.77 6.70
N PHE A 115 -7.88 0.45 6.94
CA PHE A 115 -9.14 -0.29 7.01
C PHE A 115 -9.91 0.04 8.30
N ARG A 116 -11.11 0.60 8.17
CA ARG A 116 -11.96 0.95 9.30
C ARG A 116 -12.47 -0.30 10.04
N TYR A 117 -12.76 -1.37 9.30
CA TYR A 117 -13.25 -2.62 9.88
C TYR A 117 -12.12 -3.61 10.21
N ASP A 118 -11.02 -3.64 9.46
CA ASP A 118 -10.01 -4.68 9.67
C ASP A 118 -8.88 -4.28 10.63
N SER A 119 -8.57 -2.98 10.75
CA SER A 119 -7.38 -2.48 11.46
C SER A 119 -7.26 -2.98 12.90
N ALA A 120 -8.38 -3.05 13.63
CA ALA A 120 -8.40 -3.45 15.02
C ALA A 120 -7.93 -4.90 15.22
N PHE A 121 -8.54 -5.88 14.54
CA PHE A 121 -8.15 -7.27 14.71
C PHE A 121 -6.80 -7.59 14.06
N MET A 122 -6.39 -6.86 13.01
CA MET A 122 -5.04 -6.97 12.45
C MET A 122 -3.98 -6.54 13.48
N MET A 123 -4.24 -5.48 14.25
CA MET A 123 -3.36 -5.05 15.36
C MET A 123 -3.40 -6.03 16.56
N LEU A 124 -4.56 -6.64 16.85
CA LEU A 124 -4.67 -7.69 17.85
C LEU A 124 -3.88 -8.94 17.45
N ALA A 125 -3.87 -9.30 16.17
CA ALA A 125 -3.08 -10.42 15.65
C ALA A 125 -1.57 -10.20 15.86
N ILE A 126 -1.07 -8.97 15.63
CA ILE A 126 0.30 -8.57 15.97
C ILE A 126 0.55 -8.76 17.47
N SER A 127 -0.35 -8.24 18.30
CA SER A 127 -0.22 -8.31 19.76
C SER A 127 -0.16 -9.76 20.24
N ALA A 128 -1.01 -10.63 19.69
CA ALA A 128 -1.03 -12.07 19.96
C ALA A 128 0.31 -12.75 19.57
N CYS A 129 0.92 -12.36 18.45
CA CYS A 129 2.25 -12.88 18.06
C CYS A 129 3.40 -12.45 18.99
N ILE A 130 3.23 -11.38 19.77
CA ILE A 130 4.25 -10.89 20.72
C ILE A 130 4.08 -11.54 22.11
N VAL A 131 2.86 -11.92 22.50
CA VAL A 131 2.55 -12.58 23.79
C VAL A 131 3.53 -13.71 24.17
N PRO A 132 3.92 -14.65 23.28
CA PRO A 132 4.81 -15.76 23.62
C PRO A 132 6.20 -15.32 24.10
N TYR A 133 6.59 -14.07 23.82
CA TYR A 133 7.88 -13.48 24.18
C TYR A 133 7.84 -12.65 25.48
N VAL A 134 6.67 -12.53 26.12
CA VAL A 134 6.52 -11.81 27.41
C VAL A 134 6.10 -12.72 28.56
N VAL A 135 5.65 -13.94 28.28
CA VAL A 135 5.13 -14.88 29.29
C VAL A 135 6.27 -15.52 30.07
N THR A 136 6.33 -15.32 31.38
CA THR A 136 7.33 -15.90 32.31
C THR A 136 6.80 -17.07 33.13
N LEU A 137 5.66 -17.66 32.73
CA LEU A 137 5.04 -18.80 33.41
C LEU A 137 5.85 -20.10 33.24
N ASP A 138 5.40 -21.17 33.92
CA ASP A 138 5.96 -22.51 33.78
C ASP A 138 6.18 -22.89 32.31
N LYS A 139 7.25 -23.67 32.04
CA LYS A 139 7.67 -24.01 30.68
C LYS A 139 6.56 -24.67 29.85
N LYS A 140 5.77 -25.57 30.44
CA LYS A 140 4.67 -26.24 29.72
C LYS A 140 3.55 -25.25 29.40
N ILE A 141 3.25 -24.38 30.35
CA ILE A 141 2.23 -23.34 30.21
C ILE A 141 2.65 -22.31 29.14
N ASN A 142 3.93 -21.89 29.11
CA ASN A 142 4.44 -21.00 28.07
C ASN A 142 4.34 -21.65 26.67
N ILE A 143 4.69 -22.93 26.54
CA ILE A 143 4.56 -23.65 25.27
C ILE A 143 3.10 -23.62 24.78
N ALA A 144 2.17 -24.04 25.63
CA ALA A 144 0.74 -24.08 25.30
C ALA A 144 0.18 -22.69 24.98
N LEU A 145 0.42 -21.69 25.83
CA LEU A 145 -0.03 -20.32 25.62
C LEU A 145 0.54 -19.73 24.34
N GLY A 146 1.81 -20.01 24.02
CA GLY A 146 2.39 -19.49 22.79
C GLY A 146 1.80 -20.12 21.53
N THR A 147 1.51 -21.42 21.54
CA THR A 147 0.77 -22.07 20.47
C THR A 147 -0.64 -21.48 20.33
N LEU A 148 -1.37 -21.30 21.44
CA LEU A 148 -2.70 -20.70 21.44
C LEU A 148 -2.70 -19.26 20.91
N ALA A 149 -1.69 -18.46 21.27
CA ALA A 149 -1.57 -17.09 20.80
C ALA A 149 -1.33 -17.02 19.28
N VAL A 150 -0.55 -17.95 18.72
CA VAL A 150 -0.34 -18.03 17.27
C VAL A 150 -1.61 -18.51 16.56
N ILE A 151 -2.34 -19.48 17.12
CA ILE A 151 -3.67 -19.89 16.63
C ILE A 151 -4.63 -18.70 16.60
N PHE A 152 -4.66 -17.92 17.68
CA PHE A 152 -5.49 -16.73 17.78
C PHE A 152 -5.11 -15.68 16.73
N SER A 153 -3.81 -15.48 16.50
CA SER A 153 -3.31 -14.61 15.43
C SER A 153 -3.78 -15.07 14.04
N PHE A 154 -3.70 -16.37 13.73
CA PHE A 154 -4.20 -16.90 12.45
C PHE A 154 -5.70 -16.63 12.25
N GLY A 155 -6.51 -16.79 13.29
CA GLY A 155 -7.96 -16.55 13.21
C GLY A 155 -8.36 -15.09 13.15
N LEU A 156 -7.47 -14.16 13.51
CA LEU A 156 -7.67 -12.73 13.33
C LEU A 156 -7.10 -12.25 11.99
N TYR A 157 -5.81 -12.49 11.76
CA TYR A 157 -5.12 -12.11 10.52
C TYR A 157 -3.84 -12.91 10.29
N GLN A 158 -3.84 -13.79 9.29
CA GLN A 158 -2.78 -14.77 9.05
C GLN A 158 -1.41 -14.15 8.79
N ALA A 159 -1.33 -13.01 8.09
CA ALA A 159 -0.06 -12.37 7.76
C ALA A 159 0.65 -11.76 8.99
N ALA A 160 -0.03 -11.60 10.12
CA ALA A 160 0.59 -11.14 11.37
C ALA A 160 1.60 -12.14 11.94
N VAL A 161 1.55 -13.42 11.55
CA VAL A 161 2.49 -14.45 12.00
C VAL A 161 3.96 -14.12 11.67
N SER A 162 4.18 -13.26 10.68
CA SER A 162 5.51 -12.68 10.39
C SER A 162 6.14 -11.99 11.60
N ILE A 163 5.33 -11.39 12.49
CA ILE A 163 5.82 -10.82 13.76
C ILE A 163 6.38 -11.90 14.68
N PHE A 164 5.70 -13.04 14.79
CA PHE A 164 6.19 -14.16 15.61
C PHE A 164 7.54 -14.66 15.09
N ILE A 165 7.66 -14.86 13.77
CA ILE A 165 8.93 -15.28 13.14
C ILE A 165 10.04 -14.23 13.39
N ALA A 166 9.74 -12.96 13.19
CA ALA A 166 10.69 -11.87 13.42
C ALA A 166 11.15 -11.82 14.89
N PHE A 167 10.23 -11.93 15.85
CA PHE A 167 10.55 -11.92 17.26
C PHE A 167 11.36 -13.14 17.70
N ALA A 168 11.24 -14.30 17.04
CA ALA A 168 12.14 -15.42 17.26
C ALA A 168 13.59 -15.06 16.89
N GLY A 169 13.80 -14.33 15.79
CA GLY A 169 15.10 -13.77 15.42
C GLY A 169 15.63 -12.75 16.42
N ILE A 170 14.76 -11.86 16.91
CA ILE A 170 15.11 -10.87 17.94
C ILE A 170 15.51 -11.56 19.26
N GLU A 171 14.73 -12.56 19.71
CA GLU A 171 15.03 -13.38 20.89
C GLU A 171 16.37 -14.11 20.72
N LEU A 172 16.67 -14.63 19.52
CA LEU A 172 17.96 -15.25 19.20
C LEU A 172 19.11 -14.27 19.37
N PHE A 173 19.01 -13.05 18.81
CA PHE A 173 20.03 -12.02 18.99
C PHE A 173 20.22 -11.66 20.46
N ILE A 174 19.14 -11.42 21.21
CA ILE A 174 19.20 -11.11 22.64
C ILE A 174 19.92 -12.21 23.42
N ASN A 175 19.56 -13.47 23.17
CA ASN A 175 20.21 -14.60 23.82
C ASN A 175 21.70 -14.68 23.45
N SER A 176 22.09 -14.36 22.21
CA SER A 176 23.51 -14.34 21.82
C SER A 176 24.34 -13.28 22.55
N CYS A 177 23.70 -12.22 23.06
CA CYS A 177 24.36 -11.18 23.84
C CYS A 177 24.49 -11.54 25.33
N PHE A 178 23.48 -12.19 25.92
CA PHE A 178 23.35 -12.31 27.37
C PHE A 178 23.23 -13.74 27.90
N HIS A 179 23.13 -14.74 27.04
CA HIS A 179 22.87 -16.13 27.40
C HIS A 179 23.72 -17.11 26.58
N ASP A 180 23.71 -18.38 26.99
CA ASP A 180 24.49 -19.43 26.32
C ASP A 180 23.76 -20.05 25.12
N ALA A 181 24.53 -20.54 24.16
CA ALA A 181 24.03 -21.12 22.90
C ALA A 181 22.99 -22.23 23.11
N LYS A 182 23.15 -23.06 24.16
CA LYS A 182 22.19 -24.14 24.48
C LYS A 182 20.80 -23.60 24.79
N LYS A 183 20.70 -22.48 25.52
CA LYS A 183 19.42 -21.82 25.82
C LYS A 183 18.82 -21.22 24.55
N THR A 184 19.66 -20.59 23.73
CA THR A 184 19.25 -20.00 22.44
C THR A 184 18.64 -21.04 21.50
N ILE A 185 19.33 -22.16 21.27
CA ILE A 185 18.86 -23.24 20.39
C ILE A 185 17.55 -23.83 20.91
N LYS A 186 17.46 -24.08 22.22
CA LYS A 186 16.25 -24.60 22.86
C LYS A 186 15.05 -23.67 22.66
N ASN A 187 15.22 -22.37 22.87
CA ASN A 187 14.14 -21.40 22.67
C ASN A 187 13.72 -21.34 21.20
N CYS A 188 14.68 -21.32 20.27
CA CYS A 188 14.41 -21.35 18.84
C CYS A 188 13.57 -22.58 18.43
N LEU A 189 13.96 -23.78 18.89
CA LEU A 189 13.20 -25.01 18.66
C LEU A 189 11.78 -24.94 19.24
N ILE A 190 11.61 -24.35 20.43
CA ILE A 190 10.28 -24.12 21.01
C ILE A 190 9.44 -23.21 20.11
N ARG A 191 10.00 -22.12 19.57
CA ARG A 191 9.26 -21.21 18.67
C ARG A 191 8.84 -21.90 17.38
N ILE A 192 9.75 -22.67 16.77
CA ILE A 192 9.47 -23.46 15.57
C ILE A 192 8.32 -24.44 15.84
N MET A 193 8.39 -25.19 16.95
CA MET A 193 7.34 -26.13 17.33
C MET A 193 6.00 -25.45 17.61
N GLN A 194 6.00 -24.29 18.28
CA GLN A 194 4.78 -23.51 18.53
C GLN A 194 4.11 -23.12 17.23
N LEU A 195 4.87 -22.60 16.27
CA LEU A 195 4.36 -22.20 14.96
C LEU A 195 3.84 -23.40 14.15
N ALA A 196 4.60 -24.48 14.09
CA ALA A 196 4.23 -25.69 13.35
C ALA A 196 2.94 -26.31 13.90
N VAL A 197 2.86 -26.50 15.22
CA VAL A 197 1.65 -27.06 15.87
C VAL A 197 0.47 -26.12 15.71
N ALA A 198 0.66 -24.80 15.87
CA ALA A 198 -0.39 -23.81 15.67
C ALA A 198 -0.94 -23.84 14.23
N TYR A 199 -0.07 -23.91 13.23
CA TYR A 199 -0.47 -24.00 11.83
C TYR A 199 -1.26 -25.28 11.54
N VAL A 200 -0.82 -26.44 12.04
CA VAL A 200 -1.54 -27.72 11.84
C VAL A 200 -2.92 -27.67 12.47
N ILE A 201 -3.02 -27.24 13.73
CA ILE A 201 -4.31 -27.10 14.43
C ILE A 201 -5.21 -26.12 13.66
N TYR A 202 -4.68 -24.97 13.28
CA TYR A 202 -5.46 -23.95 12.59
C TYR A 202 -5.97 -24.44 11.22
N SER A 203 -5.07 -24.91 10.37
CA SER A 203 -5.37 -25.27 8.98
C SER A 203 -6.20 -26.55 8.85
N LYS A 204 -6.02 -27.54 9.73
CA LYS A 204 -6.70 -28.85 9.63
C LYS A 204 -7.92 -28.99 10.52
N ILE A 205 -7.94 -28.30 11.67
CA ILE A 205 -9.03 -28.44 12.64
C ILE A 205 -9.94 -27.21 12.57
N ILE A 206 -9.40 -26.01 12.81
CA ILE A 206 -10.21 -24.80 12.93
C ILE A 206 -10.89 -24.45 11.61
N LEU A 207 -10.14 -24.39 10.50
CA LEU A 207 -10.71 -24.08 9.19
C LEU A 207 -11.70 -25.16 8.70
N GLY A 208 -11.61 -26.39 9.21
CA GLY A 208 -12.55 -27.47 8.88
C GLY A 208 -13.97 -27.25 9.40
N PHE A 209 -14.15 -26.35 10.38
CA PHE A 209 -15.47 -26.01 10.91
C PHE A 209 -16.19 -24.90 10.13
N PHE A 210 -15.55 -24.28 9.14
CA PHE A 210 -16.10 -23.13 8.42
C PHE A 210 -16.19 -23.38 6.91
N VAL A 211 -17.18 -22.75 6.27
CA VAL A 211 -17.27 -22.71 4.81
C VAL A 211 -16.27 -21.68 4.29
N ILE A 212 -15.21 -22.17 3.65
CA ILE A 212 -14.12 -21.36 3.13
C ILE A 212 -14.31 -21.07 1.65
N ASN A 213 -14.14 -19.81 1.26
CA ASN A 213 -14.23 -19.34 -0.12
C ASN A 213 -13.15 -19.99 -1.01
N ASP A 214 -13.49 -20.33 -2.25
CA ASP A 214 -12.56 -20.96 -3.19
C ASP A 214 -11.40 -20.03 -3.55
N TYR A 215 -11.65 -18.71 -3.63
CA TYR A 215 -10.59 -17.71 -3.79
C TYR A 215 -9.53 -17.84 -2.67
N PHE A 216 -9.96 -18.04 -1.43
CA PHE A 216 -9.04 -18.24 -0.30
C PHE A 216 -8.25 -19.55 -0.41
N LYS A 217 -8.89 -20.64 -0.87
CA LYS A 217 -8.23 -21.94 -1.02
C LYS A 217 -7.14 -21.91 -2.09
N GLU A 218 -7.41 -21.28 -3.23
CA GLU A 218 -6.42 -21.15 -4.30
C GLU A 218 -5.22 -20.30 -3.86
N PHE A 219 -5.49 -19.19 -3.17
CA PHE A 219 -4.48 -18.26 -2.70
C PHE A 219 -3.53 -18.86 -1.64
N ASN A 220 -4.07 -19.70 -0.75
CA ASN A 220 -3.31 -20.27 0.39
C ASN A 220 -2.74 -21.67 0.10
N LYS A 221 -2.72 -22.09 -1.16
CA LYS A 221 -2.08 -23.35 -1.54
C LYS A 221 -0.55 -23.22 -1.37
N PRO A 222 0.10 -24.07 -0.56
CA PRO A 222 1.55 -24.01 -0.37
C PRO A 222 2.28 -24.51 -1.62
N ILE A 223 3.46 -23.96 -1.87
CA ILE A 223 4.37 -24.43 -2.93
C ILE A 223 4.74 -25.91 -2.72
N SER A 224 4.85 -26.65 -3.82
CA SER A 224 5.38 -28.02 -3.77
C SER A 224 6.87 -28.06 -3.33
N LEU A 225 7.30 -29.14 -2.69
CA LEU A 225 8.72 -29.39 -2.35
C LEU A 225 9.46 -30.01 -3.55
N SER A 226 9.44 -29.33 -4.68
CA SER A 226 10.05 -29.77 -5.95
C SER A 226 11.00 -28.68 -6.50
N ALA A 227 11.76 -29.01 -7.55
CA ALA A 227 12.60 -28.02 -8.24
C ALA A 227 11.76 -26.83 -8.77
N ASP A 228 10.55 -27.12 -9.25
CA ASP A 228 9.57 -26.12 -9.68
C ASP A 228 9.12 -25.23 -8.51
N GLY A 229 8.85 -25.82 -7.35
CA GLY A 229 8.53 -25.07 -6.13
C GLY A 229 9.65 -24.13 -5.66
N ILE A 230 10.92 -24.51 -5.83
CA ILE A 230 12.06 -23.61 -5.55
C ILE A 230 12.11 -22.46 -6.55
N SER A 231 11.89 -22.73 -7.85
CA SER A 231 11.77 -21.66 -8.87
C SER A 231 10.67 -20.69 -8.49
N ARG A 232 9.50 -21.22 -8.10
CA ARG A 232 8.34 -20.43 -7.66
C ARG A 232 8.63 -19.58 -6.43
N LEU A 233 9.36 -20.11 -5.45
CA LEU A 233 9.80 -19.35 -4.28
C LEU A 233 10.67 -18.15 -4.69
N MET A 234 11.59 -18.34 -5.64
CA MET A 234 12.45 -17.25 -6.14
C MET A 234 11.65 -16.20 -6.91
N GLU A 235 10.68 -16.61 -7.73
CA GLU A 235 9.73 -15.70 -8.39
C GLU A 235 8.91 -14.91 -7.38
N ASN A 236 8.41 -15.56 -6.33
CA ASN A 236 7.66 -14.93 -5.26
C ASN A 236 8.50 -13.91 -4.48
N ILE A 237 9.75 -14.25 -4.16
CA ILE A 237 10.69 -13.32 -3.52
C ILE A 237 10.92 -12.10 -4.43
N SER A 238 11.21 -12.32 -5.71
CA SER A 238 11.41 -11.23 -6.68
C SER A 238 10.18 -10.33 -6.79
N SER A 239 8.99 -10.93 -6.90
CA SER A 239 7.72 -10.21 -6.98
C SER A 239 7.46 -9.37 -5.72
N SER A 240 7.84 -9.89 -4.54
CA SER A 240 7.69 -9.19 -3.27
C SER A 240 8.58 -7.95 -3.15
N MET A 241 9.64 -7.82 -3.95
CA MET A 241 10.59 -6.71 -3.85
C MET A 241 9.98 -5.38 -4.30
N HIS A 242 8.95 -5.37 -5.14
CA HIS A 242 8.36 -4.15 -5.67
C HIS A 242 7.93 -3.18 -4.54
N ASN A 243 7.16 -3.67 -3.57
CA ASN A 243 6.67 -2.85 -2.45
C ASN A 243 7.80 -2.40 -1.51
N ILE A 244 8.81 -3.26 -1.32
CA ILE A 244 10.00 -2.95 -0.51
C ILE A 244 10.79 -1.81 -1.18
N ILE A 245 10.97 -1.85 -2.49
CA ILE A 245 11.68 -0.81 -3.25
C ILE A 245 10.94 0.53 -3.17
N LEU A 246 9.60 0.52 -3.28
CA LEU A 246 8.78 1.74 -3.13
C LEU A 246 8.89 2.35 -1.72
N MET A 247 9.00 1.51 -0.69
CA MET A 247 9.24 1.95 0.68
C MET A 247 10.64 2.56 0.86
N LEU A 248 11.68 1.96 0.27
CA LEU A 248 13.08 2.38 0.37
C LEU A 248 13.41 3.61 -0.52
N ASN A 249 12.54 4.62 -0.52
CA ASN A 249 12.82 5.89 -1.18
C ASN A 249 13.96 6.66 -0.47
N SER A 250 14.51 7.67 -1.14
CA SER A 250 15.64 8.45 -0.62
C SER A 250 15.35 9.09 0.74
N GLY A 251 14.14 9.62 0.96
CA GLY A 251 13.73 10.20 2.23
C GLY A 251 13.74 9.17 3.38
N PHE A 252 13.21 7.96 3.13
CA PHE A 252 13.23 6.87 4.09
C PHE A 252 14.66 6.46 4.43
N LEU A 253 15.50 6.29 3.40
CA LEU A 253 16.91 5.91 3.58
C LEU A 253 17.68 6.94 4.39
N ILE A 254 17.49 8.23 4.11
CA ILE A 254 18.10 9.33 4.89
C ILE A 254 17.65 9.26 6.36
N ALA A 255 16.36 9.03 6.62
CA ALA A 255 15.82 9.00 7.97
C ALA A 255 16.24 7.77 8.78
N VAL A 256 16.34 6.59 8.15
CA VAL A 256 16.65 5.32 8.83
C VAL A 256 18.16 5.06 8.99
N THR A 257 18.99 5.63 8.11
CA THR A 257 20.45 5.39 8.12
C THR A 257 21.11 5.73 9.47
N PRO A 258 20.83 6.87 10.12
CA PRO A 258 21.44 7.21 11.41
C PRO A 258 21.20 6.14 12.50
N ILE A 259 19.97 5.61 12.61
CA ILE A 259 19.67 4.58 13.61
C ILE A 259 20.31 3.23 13.23
N ILE A 260 20.39 2.89 11.93
CA ILE A 260 21.11 1.68 11.46
C ILE A 260 22.59 1.76 11.84
N CYS A 261 23.28 2.84 11.45
CA CYS A 261 24.70 3.04 11.76
C CYS A 261 24.95 2.99 13.27
N TYR A 262 24.09 3.64 14.05
CA TYR A 262 24.22 3.64 15.51
C TYR A 262 23.99 2.26 16.13
N SER A 263 23.06 1.47 15.58
CA SER A 263 22.79 0.10 16.03
C SER A 263 23.97 -0.83 15.75
N ILE A 264 24.54 -0.74 14.54
CA ILE A 264 25.75 -1.49 14.16
C ILE A 264 26.92 -1.11 15.09
N PHE A 265 27.13 0.19 15.33
CA PHE A 265 28.14 0.66 16.28
C PHE A 265 27.94 0.07 17.68
N CYS A 266 26.71 0.02 18.20
CA CYS A 266 26.42 -0.57 19.51
C CYS A 266 26.74 -2.08 19.55
N ILE A 267 26.42 -2.83 18.49
CA ILE A 267 26.73 -4.27 18.37
C ILE A 267 28.25 -4.50 18.37
N VAL A 268 28.97 -3.75 17.53
CA VAL A 268 30.44 -3.87 17.40
C VAL A 268 31.10 -3.51 18.72
N LYS A 269 30.72 -2.38 19.33
CA LYS A 269 31.22 -1.97 20.64
C LYS A 269 31.00 -3.06 21.69
N HIS A 270 29.78 -3.60 21.78
CA HIS A 270 29.45 -4.65 22.75
C HIS A 270 30.28 -5.94 22.53
N SER A 271 30.50 -6.33 21.28
CA SER A 271 31.29 -7.52 20.93
C SER A 271 32.77 -7.35 21.30
N ILE A 272 33.34 -6.16 21.03
CA ILE A 272 34.72 -5.82 21.40
C ILE A 272 34.88 -5.76 22.92
N THR A 273 34.00 -5.05 23.63
CA THR A 273 34.08 -4.90 25.09
C THR A 273 33.97 -6.25 25.82
N ASN A 274 33.10 -7.15 25.35
CA ASN A 274 32.92 -8.47 25.97
C ASN A 274 33.85 -9.55 25.40
N LYS A 275 34.69 -9.22 24.42
CA LYS A 275 35.60 -10.16 23.72
C LYS A 275 34.89 -11.43 23.22
N LYS A 276 33.66 -11.29 22.70
CA LYS A 276 32.83 -12.40 22.21
C LYS A 276 32.26 -12.07 20.82
N PRO A 277 32.39 -12.95 19.81
CA PRO A 277 31.83 -12.72 18.48
C PRO A 277 30.33 -13.07 18.39
N TYR A 278 29.77 -13.74 19.41
CA TYR A 278 28.39 -14.25 19.38
C TYR A 278 27.31 -13.22 19.08
N PRO A 279 27.38 -11.94 19.56
CA PRO A 279 26.39 -10.92 19.19
C PRO A 279 26.32 -10.64 17.69
N ILE A 280 27.45 -10.71 16.98
CA ILE A 280 27.50 -10.52 15.52
C ILE A 280 26.85 -11.70 14.82
N ILE A 281 27.16 -12.93 15.24
CA ILE A 281 26.55 -14.15 14.71
C ILE A 281 25.03 -14.14 14.95
N GLY A 282 24.61 -13.78 16.17
CA GLY A 282 23.20 -13.67 16.51
C GLY A 282 22.49 -12.57 15.71
N PHE A 283 23.16 -11.47 15.40
CA PHE A 283 22.62 -10.41 14.54
C PHE A 283 22.41 -10.92 13.12
N ILE A 284 23.39 -11.62 12.53
CA ILE A 284 23.27 -12.22 11.19
C ILE A 284 22.10 -13.22 11.15
N LEU A 285 22.00 -14.10 12.16
CA LEU A 285 20.89 -15.07 12.24
C LEU A 285 19.53 -14.39 12.44
N ALA A 286 19.47 -13.28 13.19
CA ALA A 286 18.26 -12.48 13.30
C ALA A 286 17.88 -11.86 11.94
N LEU A 287 18.85 -11.39 11.15
CA LEU A 287 18.59 -10.88 9.79
C LEU A 287 18.03 -11.97 8.86
N VAL A 288 18.45 -13.23 9.00
CA VAL A 288 17.86 -14.36 8.25
C VAL A 288 16.40 -14.60 8.64
N ALA A 289 16.07 -14.56 9.93
CA ALA A 289 14.67 -14.67 10.35
C ALA A 289 13.83 -13.49 9.83
N LEU A 290 14.40 -12.28 9.85
CA LEU A 290 13.74 -11.07 9.37
C LEU A 290 13.57 -11.05 7.85
N SER A 291 14.50 -11.60 7.06
CA SER A 291 14.35 -11.67 5.60
C SER A 291 13.18 -12.56 5.17
N ILE A 292 12.84 -13.57 5.98
CA ILE A 292 11.62 -14.39 5.79
C ILE A 292 10.39 -13.62 6.28
N ALA A 293 10.48 -12.94 7.42
CA ALA A 293 9.35 -12.23 8.02
C ALA A 293 8.89 -11.01 7.20
N VAL A 294 9.80 -10.27 6.57
CA VAL A 294 9.52 -9.03 5.82
C VAL A 294 8.47 -9.23 4.72
N PRO A 295 8.68 -10.10 3.71
CA PRO A 295 7.67 -10.38 2.69
C PRO A 295 6.54 -11.27 3.25
N GLY A 296 6.80 -11.92 4.40
CA GLY A 296 5.86 -12.77 5.13
C GLY A 296 5.74 -14.17 4.53
N ILE A 297 4.92 -15.00 5.19
CA ILE A 297 4.74 -16.41 4.81
C ILE A 297 4.12 -16.60 3.41
N ALA A 298 3.58 -15.54 2.81
CA ALA A 298 3.01 -15.56 1.47
C ALA A 298 4.03 -15.97 0.38
N ILE A 299 5.33 -15.79 0.61
CA ILE A 299 6.37 -16.26 -0.33
C ILE A 299 6.31 -17.78 -0.58
N PHE A 300 5.72 -18.53 0.35
CA PHE A 300 5.53 -19.98 0.24
C PHE A 300 4.19 -20.38 -0.39
N GLY A 301 3.44 -19.44 -0.98
CA GLY A 301 2.21 -19.72 -1.71
C GLY A 301 2.44 -20.01 -3.20
N GLU A 302 1.57 -20.79 -3.83
CA GLU A 302 1.61 -21.08 -5.27
C GLU A 302 1.30 -19.84 -6.13
N LYS A 303 0.32 -19.03 -5.70
CA LYS A 303 -0.12 -17.80 -6.39
C LYS A 303 -0.34 -16.65 -5.41
N PRO A 304 0.70 -16.18 -4.70
CA PRO A 304 0.54 -15.13 -3.70
C PRO A 304 0.33 -13.77 -4.36
N ILE A 305 -0.45 -12.92 -3.70
CA ILE A 305 -0.63 -11.50 -4.05
C ILE A 305 -0.01 -10.67 -2.94
N PHE A 306 1.00 -9.91 -3.29
CA PHE A 306 1.77 -9.09 -2.38
C PHE A 306 1.14 -7.71 -2.20
N TYR A 307 0.01 -7.64 -1.49
CA TYR A 307 -0.55 -6.36 -1.04
C TYR A 307 0.34 -5.73 0.04
N PRO A 308 0.41 -4.39 0.17
CA PRO A 308 1.14 -3.74 1.27
C PRO A 308 0.77 -4.28 2.65
N ARG A 309 -0.51 -4.63 2.85
CA ARG A 309 -1.07 -5.10 4.14
C ARG A 309 -0.53 -6.43 4.66
N ILE A 310 0.23 -7.19 3.86
CA ILE A 310 0.83 -8.46 4.30
C ILE A 310 2.28 -8.31 4.81
N TYR A 311 2.93 -7.16 4.58
CA TYR A 311 4.32 -6.90 4.98
C TYR A 311 4.46 -6.48 6.45
N ILE A 312 3.71 -7.14 7.34
CA ILE A 312 3.69 -6.81 8.77
C ILE A 312 5.07 -7.01 9.39
N GLY A 313 5.86 -7.97 8.90
CA GLY A 313 7.21 -8.24 9.42
C GLY A 313 8.17 -7.06 9.33
N VAL A 314 7.94 -6.10 8.42
CA VAL A 314 8.73 -4.85 8.35
C VAL A 314 8.66 -4.08 9.66
N GLY A 315 7.50 -4.05 10.33
CA GLY A 315 7.37 -3.40 11.64
C GLY A 315 8.31 -4.00 12.69
N ALA A 316 8.47 -5.31 12.70
CA ALA A 316 9.41 -5.97 13.61
C ALA A 316 10.88 -5.67 13.25
N CYS A 317 11.23 -5.52 11.96
CA CYS A 317 12.55 -5.05 11.55
C CYS A 317 12.86 -3.65 12.07
N LEU A 318 11.90 -2.72 11.94
CA LEU A 318 12.06 -1.35 12.42
C LEU A 318 12.20 -1.33 13.94
N PHE A 319 11.39 -2.12 14.66
CA PHE A 319 11.54 -2.29 16.11
C PHE A 319 12.93 -2.81 16.45
N PHE A 320 13.39 -3.87 15.79
CA PHE A 320 14.68 -4.49 16.07
C PHE A 320 15.83 -3.50 15.97
N ILE A 321 15.90 -2.76 14.86
CA ILE A 321 16.92 -1.73 14.62
C ILE A 321 16.83 -0.64 15.70
N CYS A 322 15.63 -0.13 15.99
CA CYS A 322 15.47 0.89 17.05
C CYS A 322 15.76 0.36 18.47
N PHE A 323 15.60 -0.95 18.71
CA PHE A 323 15.72 -1.57 20.02
C PHE A 323 17.16 -1.96 20.37
N ILE A 324 18.02 -2.26 19.39
CA ILE A 324 19.43 -2.65 19.61
C ILE A 324 20.17 -1.67 20.54
N PRO A 325 20.19 -0.34 20.30
CA PRO A 325 20.87 0.59 21.19
C PRO A 325 20.24 0.65 22.58
N VAL A 326 18.92 0.45 22.69
CA VAL A 326 18.22 0.43 23.98
C VAL A 326 18.61 -0.78 24.80
N MET A 327 18.68 -1.94 24.15
CA MET A 327 19.02 -3.22 24.74
C MET A 327 20.49 -3.25 25.20
N LEU A 328 21.42 -2.81 24.34
CA LEU A 328 22.86 -2.79 24.60
C LEU A 328 23.33 -1.60 25.46
N ASN A 329 22.41 -0.83 26.04
CA ASN A 329 22.70 0.34 26.87
C ASN A 329 23.57 1.38 26.15
N GLY A 330 23.26 1.65 24.89
CA GLY A 330 23.81 2.78 24.13
C GLY A 330 23.54 4.12 24.83
N ASN A 331 24.27 5.15 24.40
CA ASN A 331 24.07 6.51 24.91
C ASN A 331 22.63 6.96 24.66
N LYS A 332 21.92 7.26 25.75
CA LYS A 332 20.49 7.61 25.72
C LYS A 332 20.21 8.86 24.87
N LYS A 333 21.05 9.88 24.93
CA LYS A 333 20.85 11.13 24.16
C LYS A 333 20.96 10.87 22.66
N ILE A 334 21.99 10.11 22.26
CA ILE A 334 22.18 9.72 20.85
C ILE A 334 21.00 8.86 20.38
N THR A 335 20.61 7.85 21.18
CA THR A 335 19.48 6.96 20.87
C THR A 335 18.20 7.76 20.62
N ILE A 336 17.87 8.71 21.51
CA ILE A 336 16.69 9.58 21.35
C ILE A 336 16.81 10.40 20.05
N ALA A 337 17.96 11.02 19.79
CA ALA A 337 18.14 11.87 18.61
C ALA A 337 17.93 11.09 17.30
N VAL A 338 18.57 9.92 17.15
CA VAL A 338 18.45 9.11 15.93
C VAL A 338 17.06 8.47 15.78
N GLN A 339 16.42 8.05 16.89
CA GLN A 339 15.04 7.55 16.85
C GLN A 339 14.06 8.67 16.51
N PHE A 340 14.27 9.88 17.02
CA PHE A 340 13.41 11.02 16.74
C PHE A 340 13.43 11.41 15.26
N ILE A 341 14.61 11.46 14.62
CA ILE A 341 14.73 11.68 13.16
C ILE A 341 13.89 10.65 12.40
N PHE A 342 14.03 9.37 12.76
CA PHE A 342 13.32 8.30 12.07
C PHE A 342 11.80 8.37 12.29
N ILE A 343 11.36 8.53 13.54
CA ILE A 343 9.94 8.64 13.89
C ILE A 343 9.31 9.87 13.25
N PHE A 344 10.03 11.00 13.17
CA PHE A 344 9.55 12.21 12.51
C PHE A 344 9.22 11.96 11.02
N TYR A 345 10.08 11.20 10.31
CA TYR A 345 9.78 10.76 8.94
C TYR A 345 8.51 9.89 8.88
N LEU A 346 8.36 8.92 9.79
CA LEU A 346 7.19 8.04 9.82
C LEU A 346 5.89 8.83 10.09
N PHE A 347 5.93 9.85 10.95
CA PHE A 347 4.83 10.79 11.18
C PHE A 347 4.49 11.61 9.92
N GLY A 348 5.51 12.11 9.20
CA GLY A 348 5.31 12.81 7.93
C GLY A 348 4.62 11.91 6.89
N MET A 349 5.06 10.66 6.80
CA MET A 349 4.52 9.69 5.85
C MET A 349 3.05 9.33 6.14
N ILE A 350 2.67 9.06 7.39
CA ILE A 350 1.27 8.73 7.71
C ILE A 350 0.32 9.90 7.43
N ASN A 351 0.75 11.13 7.71
CA ASN A 351 -0.04 12.34 7.40
C ASN A 351 -0.22 12.52 5.90
N ALA A 352 0.88 12.43 5.13
CA ALA A 352 0.82 12.54 3.67
C ALA A 352 -0.05 11.44 3.04
N THR A 353 0.05 10.21 3.55
CA THR A 353 -0.77 9.08 3.09
C THR A 353 -2.24 9.29 3.42
N SER A 354 -2.56 9.67 4.65
CA SER A 354 -3.96 9.88 5.08
C SER A 354 -4.63 11.01 4.29
N ASN A 355 -3.91 12.10 4.03
CA ASN A 355 -4.41 13.21 3.20
C ASN A 355 -4.56 12.81 1.72
N ALA A 356 -3.64 11.99 1.19
CA ALA A 356 -3.72 11.47 -0.18
C ALA A 356 -4.95 10.57 -0.35
N VAL A 357 -5.15 9.61 0.55
CA VAL A 357 -6.30 8.70 0.56
C VAL A 357 -7.62 9.48 0.62
N ARG A 358 -7.72 10.43 1.56
CA ARG A 358 -8.93 11.26 1.71
C ARG A 358 -9.24 12.03 0.42
N SER A 359 -8.23 12.66 -0.16
CA SER A 359 -8.40 13.43 -1.39
C SER A 359 -8.76 12.55 -2.59
N ASP A 360 -8.23 11.33 -2.69
CA ASP A 360 -8.61 10.38 -3.74
C ASP A 360 -10.05 9.90 -3.57
N VAL A 361 -10.50 9.63 -2.34
CA VAL A 361 -11.88 9.22 -2.08
C VAL A 361 -12.87 10.35 -2.34
N GLU A 362 -12.55 11.59 -1.92
CA GLU A 362 -13.35 12.78 -2.24
C GLU A 362 -13.43 13.03 -3.76
N PHE A 363 -12.32 12.86 -4.47
CA PHE A 363 -12.28 12.99 -5.93
C PHE A 363 -13.13 11.91 -6.63
N GLN A 364 -13.10 10.68 -6.12
CA GLN A 364 -13.93 9.57 -6.60
C GLN A 364 -15.41 9.83 -6.35
N LYS A 365 -15.77 10.34 -5.16
CA LYS A 365 -17.14 10.74 -4.82
C LYS A 365 -17.66 11.86 -5.73
N ALA A 366 -16.89 12.93 -5.91
CA ALA A 366 -17.27 14.03 -6.80
C ALA A 366 -17.41 13.56 -8.27
N THR A 367 -16.55 12.62 -8.69
CA THR A 367 -16.65 12.02 -10.04
C THR A 367 -17.88 11.12 -10.16
N SER A 368 -18.20 10.33 -9.14
CA SER A 368 -19.40 9.49 -9.05
C SER A 368 -20.67 10.32 -9.21
N GLN A 369 -20.83 11.40 -8.43
CA GLN A 369 -21.99 12.29 -8.51
C GLN A 369 -22.15 12.91 -9.91
N ARG A 370 -21.03 13.27 -10.57
CA ARG A 370 -21.07 13.76 -11.96
C ARG A 370 -21.53 12.68 -12.94
N ILE A 371 -21.06 11.44 -12.78
CA ILE A 371 -21.49 10.30 -13.59
C ILE A 371 -22.99 10.06 -13.41
N ILE A 372 -23.48 10.02 -12.17
CA ILE A 372 -24.88 9.77 -11.83
C ILE A 372 -25.79 10.84 -12.46
N ASN A 373 -25.46 12.12 -12.31
CA ASN A 373 -26.22 13.21 -12.93
C ASN A 373 -26.34 13.08 -14.46
N ILE A 374 -25.29 12.59 -15.12
CA ILE A 374 -25.31 12.36 -16.58
C ILE A 374 -26.17 11.13 -16.93
N ILE A 375 -26.06 10.06 -16.14
CA ILE A 375 -26.88 8.85 -16.30
C ILE A 375 -28.37 9.20 -16.16
N ASP A 376 -28.73 9.97 -15.12
CA ASP A 376 -30.11 10.40 -14.85
C ASP A 376 -30.64 11.31 -15.95
N SER A 377 -29.89 12.36 -16.33
CA SER A 377 -30.29 13.28 -17.39
C SER A 377 -30.38 12.63 -18.78
N SER A 378 -29.70 11.49 -18.98
CA SER A 378 -29.75 10.70 -20.20
C SER A 378 -30.76 9.54 -20.13
N TYR A 379 -31.57 9.44 -19.07
CA TYR A 379 -32.54 8.36 -18.83
C TYR A 379 -31.91 6.96 -18.83
N LEU A 380 -30.64 6.85 -18.43
CA LEU A 380 -29.89 5.58 -18.38
C LEU A 380 -29.96 4.90 -17.01
N SER A 381 -30.61 5.51 -16.01
CA SER A 381 -30.74 4.95 -14.65
C SER A 381 -31.61 3.69 -14.61
N ILE A 382 -32.38 3.44 -15.69
CA ILE A 382 -33.10 2.18 -15.91
C ILE A 382 -32.17 1.01 -16.27
N ASN A 383 -30.93 1.29 -16.68
CA ASN A 383 -29.97 0.25 -17.00
C ASN A 383 -29.42 -0.34 -15.70
N HIS A 384 -29.72 -1.62 -15.45
CA HIS A 384 -29.20 -2.32 -14.29
C HIS A 384 -27.73 -2.72 -14.43
N LYS A 385 -27.15 -2.74 -15.64
CA LYS A 385 -25.76 -3.15 -15.84
C LYS A 385 -24.84 -1.95 -16.03
N VAL A 386 -23.77 -1.90 -15.23
CA VAL A 386 -22.71 -0.88 -15.34
C VAL A 386 -21.36 -1.55 -15.59
N VAL A 387 -20.65 -1.08 -16.60
CA VAL A 387 -19.28 -1.52 -16.93
C VAL A 387 -18.32 -0.36 -16.72
N ILE A 388 -17.20 -0.62 -16.05
CA ILE A 388 -16.12 0.36 -15.87
C ILE A 388 -14.90 -0.09 -16.68
N LEU A 389 -14.50 0.75 -17.64
CA LEU A 389 -13.30 0.54 -18.44
C LEU A 389 -12.21 1.54 -18.03
N GLY A 390 -10.98 1.05 -17.95
CA GLY A 390 -9.85 1.87 -17.50
C GLY A 390 -9.76 2.04 -16.00
N GLN A 391 -9.01 3.06 -15.62
CA GLN A 391 -8.78 3.45 -14.24
C GLN A 391 -8.94 4.97 -14.12
N LEU A 392 -9.69 5.41 -13.12
CA LEU A 392 -9.73 6.82 -12.77
C LEU A 392 -8.37 7.25 -12.21
N ARG A 393 -7.83 8.36 -12.72
CA ARG A 393 -6.57 8.92 -12.24
C ARG A 393 -6.65 9.33 -10.76
N GLN A 394 -5.49 9.40 -10.11
CA GLN A 394 -5.35 10.00 -8.79
C GLN A 394 -5.75 11.48 -8.79
N SER A 395 -6.17 11.95 -7.60
CA SER A 395 -6.34 13.36 -7.30
C SER A 395 -5.00 14.10 -7.40
N PRO A 396 -5.02 15.41 -7.71
CA PRO A 396 -3.79 16.20 -7.76
C PRO A 396 -2.97 16.13 -6.45
N LEU A 397 -3.63 16.15 -5.28
CA LEU A 397 -2.94 16.10 -3.98
C LEU A 397 -2.30 14.73 -3.73
N SER A 398 -3.05 13.65 -3.98
CA SER A 398 -2.55 12.28 -3.84
C SER A 398 -1.33 12.06 -4.73
N TYR A 399 -1.41 12.54 -5.98
CA TYR A 399 -0.31 12.49 -6.93
C TYR A 399 0.93 13.22 -6.40
N ILE A 400 0.81 14.48 -5.93
CA ILE A 400 1.94 15.23 -5.38
C ILE A 400 2.56 14.52 -4.17
N ASN A 401 1.75 14.00 -3.26
CA ASN A 401 2.24 13.25 -2.11
C ASN A 401 2.97 11.97 -2.54
N SER A 402 2.52 11.31 -3.60
CA SER A 402 3.17 10.11 -4.16
C SER A 402 4.58 10.38 -4.73
N LEU A 403 4.89 11.63 -5.10
CA LEU A 403 6.23 11.99 -5.55
C LEU A 403 7.23 12.02 -4.38
N SER A 404 6.78 12.49 -3.22
CA SER A 404 7.58 12.52 -1.98
C SER A 404 7.63 11.15 -1.30
N TYR A 405 6.51 10.42 -1.32
CA TYR A 405 6.37 9.09 -0.72
C TYR A 405 5.83 8.10 -1.77
N PRO A 406 6.70 7.47 -2.59
CA PRO A 406 6.30 6.58 -3.69
C PRO A 406 5.36 5.43 -3.30
N LEU A 407 5.41 4.98 -2.05
CA LEU A 407 4.51 3.95 -1.51
C LEU A 407 3.02 4.37 -1.57
N ILE A 408 2.72 5.68 -1.55
CA ILE A 408 1.34 6.18 -1.66
C ILE A 408 0.65 5.70 -2.95
N ASN A 409 1.40 5.45 -4.04
CA ASN A 409 0.83 4.94 -5.29
C ASN A 409 0.09 3.61 -5.13
N ILE A 410 0.51 2.78 -4.17
CA ILE A 410 -0.10 1.47 -3.90
C ILE A 410 -0.90 1.45 -2.60
N LEU A 411 -0.81 2.51 -1.78
CA LEU A 411 -1.61 2.67 -0.56
C LEU A 411 -2.93 3.39 -0.84
N SER A 412 -2.98 4.32 -1.80
CA SER A 412 -4.21 5.06 -2.08
C SER A 412 -5.23 4.19 -2.81
N PRO A 413 -6.50 4.14 -2.36
CA PRO A 413 -7.48 3.24 -2.93
C PRO A 413 -7.89 3.68 -4.34
N GLN A 414 -7.96 2.71 -5.24
CA GLN A 414 -8.44 2.88 -6.61
C GLN A 414 -9.76 2.11 -6.73
N HIS A 415 -10.90 2.72 -6.37
CA HIS A 415 -12.19 2.03 -6.48
C HIS A 415 -12.65 1.94 -7.93
N PHE A 416 -12.49 3.01 -8.71
CA PHE A 416 -12.75 3.02 -10.14
C PHE A 416 -11.59 2.44 -10.95
N ILE A 417 -11.46 1.11 -10.96
CA ILE A 417 -10.52 0.37 -11.79
C ILE A 417 -11.19 -0.85 -12.40
N ASN A 418 -10.97 -1.09 -13.68
CA ASN A 418 -11.50 -2.26 -14.40
C ASN A 418 -11.13 -3.56 -13.66
N GLY A 419 -12.10 -4.46 -13.52
CA GLY A 419 -11.94 -5.76 -12.87
C GLY A 419 -12.02 -5.76 -11.35
N TYR A 420 -12.14 -4.59 -10.71
CA TYR A 420 -12.45 -4.47 -9.28
C TYR A 420 -13.83 -3.84 -9.10
N ASP A 421 -14.68 -4.47 -8.30
CA ASP A 421 -16.07 -4.05 -8.08
C ASP A 421 -16.22 -2.79 -7.19
N GLY A 422 -15.11 -2.10 -6.89
CA GLY A 422 -15.14 -0.89 -6.07
C GLY A 422 -15.98 0.24 -6.67
N GLY A 423 -15.82 0.52 -7.95
CA GLY A 423 -16.45 1.67 -8.60
C GLY A 423 -17.98 1.55 -8.65
N ARG A 424 -18.50 0.32 -8.79
CA ARG A 424 -19.93 0.06 -8.67
C ARG A 424 -20.45 0.47 -7.30
N PHE A 425 -19.80 0.02 -6.23
CA PHE A 425 -20.24 0.36 -4.88
C PHE A 425 -20.06 1.84 -4.56
N VAL A 426 -19.08 2.54 -5.15
CA VAL A 426 -18.98 4.01 -4.99
C VAL A 426 -20.18 4.69 -5.64
N LEU A 427 -20.64 4.21 -6.80
CA LEU A 427 -21.87 4.71 -7.45
C LEU A 427 -23.11 4.42 -6.59
N MET A 428 -23.23 3.21 -6.03
CA MET A 428 -24.36 2.82 -5.19
C MET A 428 -24.42 3.63 -3.88
N HIS A 429 -23.28 3.87 -3.23
CA HIS A 429 -23.21 4.74 -2.04
C HIS A 429 -23.61 6.20 -2.32
N GLU A 430 -23.46 6.66 -3.57
CA GLU A 430 -23.80 8.03 -3.99
C GLU A 430 -25.18 8.13 -4.64
N GLY A 431 -25.96 7.04 -4.70
CA GLY A 431 -27.38 7.05 -5.06
C GLY A 431 -27.76 6.33 -6.35
N LEU A 432 -26.82 5.66 -7.04
CA LEU A 432 -27.15 4.82 -8.21
C LEU A 432 -27.47 3.39 -7.78
N ASP A 433 -28.72 3.17 -7.40
CA ASP A 433 -29.18 1.93 -6.78
C ASP A 433 -29.28 0.75 -7.74
N ASN A 434 -29.13 -0.47 -7.20
CA ASN A 434 -29.44 -1.74 -7.86
C ASN A 434 -28.75 -1.95 -9.22
N ILE A 435 -27.47 -1.56 -9.28
CA ILE A 435 -26.61 -1.85 -10.42
C ILE A 435 -25.84 -3.17 -10.23
N GLU A 436 -25.62 -3.87 -11.32
CA GLU A 436 -24.86 -5.10 -11.47
C GLU A 436 -23.52 -4.81 -12.14
N TYR A 437 -22.47 -5.47 -11.66
CA TYR A 437 -21.13 -5.43 -12.27
C TYR A 437 -20.86 -6.77 -12.96
N PRO A 438 -20.71 -6.79 -14.30
CA PRO A 438 -20.48 -8.03 -15.03
C PRO A 438 -19.06 -8.56 -14.78
N ASP A 439 -18.83 -9.84 -15.06
CA ASP A 439 -17.52 -10.44 -14.90
C ASP A 439 -16.45 -9.86 -15.86
N ILE A 440 -15.17 -10.12 -15.57
CA ILE A 440 -14.04 -9.58 -16.33
C ILE A 440 -14.08 -10.00 -17.80
N GLN A 441 -14.53 -11.22 -18.10
CA GLN A 441 -14.58 -11.72 -19.48
C GLN A 441 -15.65 -10.97 -20.28
N GLU A 442 -16.81 -10.70 -19.69
CA GLU A 442 -17.86 -9.92 -20.30
C GLU A 442 -17.44 -8.44 -20.47
N GLN A 443 -16.81 -7.84 -19.45
CA GLN A 443 -16.31 -6.46 -19.50
C GLN A 443 -15.39 -6.22 -20.71
N SER A 444 -14.54 -7.20 -21.05
CA SER A 444 -13.62 -7.10 -22.18
C SER A 444 -14.32 -6.88 -23.54
N LYS A 445 -15.54 -7.41 -23.72
CA LYS A 445 -16.31 -7.28 -24.96
C LYS A 445 -16.77 -5.85 -25.20
N TYR A 446 -17.06 -5.10 -24.14
CA TYR A 446 -17.50 -3.71 -24.24
C TYR A 446 -16.38 -2.78 -24.72
N ARG A 447 -15.12 -3.10 -24.46
CA ARG A 447 -13.95 -2.34 -24.94
C ARG A 447 -13.87 -2.28 -26.46
N ASP A 448 -14.26 -3.35 -27.15
CA ASP A 448 -14.33 -3.35 -28.61
C ASP A 448 -15.63 -2.74 -29.13
N ALA A 449 -16.73 -2.89 -28.40
CA ALA A 449 -18.01 -2.29 -28.75
C ALA A 449 -17.99 -0.76 -28.76
N ILE A 450 -17.29 -0.14 -27.78
CA ILE A 450 -17.21 1.33 -27.71
C ILE A 450 -16.41 1.94 -28.88
N LYS A 451 -15.47 1.20 -29.50
CA LYS A 451 -14.72 1.70 -30.67
C LYS A 451 -15.60 1.99 -31.88
N LYS A 452 -16.75 1.31 -31.97
CA LYS A 452 -17.73 1.46 -33.06
C LYS A 452 -18.91 2.35 -32.68
N SER A 453 -18.89 2.93 -31.49
CA SER A 453 -20.01 3.65 -30.91
C SER A 453 -19.59 5.07 -30.52
N LYS A 454 -20.51 6.03 -30.61
CA LYS A 454 -20.27 7.38 -30.10
C LYS A 454 -20.67 7.46 -28.63
N PRO A 455 -19.90 8.17 -27.79
CA PRO A 455 -20.31 8.40 -26.40
C PRO A 455 -21.56 9.29 -26.37
N ILE A 456 -22.41 9.04 -25.39
CA ILE A 456 -23.54 9.91 -25.04
C ILE A 456 -23.02 11.18 -24.37
N PHE A 457 -21.93 11.03 -23.62
CA PHE A 457 -21.26 12.12 -22.96
C PHE A 457 -19.76 11.87 -22.93
N SER A 458 -18.97 12.93 -23.12
CA SER A 458 -17.52 12.86 -22.99
C SER A 458 -16.97 14.15 -22.37
N ASN A 459 -16.05 14.02 -21.42
CA ASN A 459 -15.29 15.13 -20.84
C ASN A 459 -13.80 14.77 -20.67
N ASN A 460 -13.03 15.65 -20.03
CA ASN A 460 -11.61 15.48 -19.79
C ASN A 460 -11.21 14.38 -18.77
N ILE A 461 -12.17 13.69 -18.17
CA ILE A 461 -11.96 12.66 -17.13
C ILE A 461 -12.51 11.31 -17.57
N PHE A 462 -13.70 11.28 -18.19
CA PHE A 462 -14.39 10.05 -18.58
C PHE A 462 -15.36 10.27 -19.74
N SER A 463 -15.79 9.17 -20.35
CA SER A 463 -16.90 9.12 -21.31
C SER A 463 -17.94 8.08 -20.87
N ILE A 464 -19.20 8.30 -21.26
CA ILE A 464 -20.32 7.40 -21.00
C ILE A 464 -20.92 6.95 -22.33
N TYR A 465 -21.14 5.64 -22.46
CA TYR A 465 -21.80 5.01 -23.60
C TYR A 465 -23.01 4.21 -23.10
N ASN A 466 -24.01 4.06 -23.97
CA ASN A 466 -25.08 3.07 -23.80
C ASN A 466 -24.92 2.02 -24.89
N ILE A 467 -24.60 0.79 -24.50
CA ILE A 467 -24.41 -0.34 -25.41
C ILE A 467 -25.38 -1.44 -25.00
N ASN A 468 -26.39 -1.74 -25.82
CA ASN A 468 -27.38 -2.81 -25.53
C ASN A 468 -27.96 -2.73 -24.11
N SER A 469 -28.43 -1.54 -23.69
CA SER A 469 -28.96 -1.28 -22.33
C SER A 469 -27.96 -1.51 -21.19
N THR A 470 -26.66 -1.42 -21.50
CA THR A 470 -25.57 -1.42 -20.52
C THR A 470 -24.89 -0.06 -20.54
N THR A 471 -24.78 0.55 -19.35
CA THR A 471 -24.07 1.81 -19.18
C THR A 471 -22.58 1.53 -19.05
N VAL A 472 -21.79 1.96 -20.03
CA VAL A 472 -20.33 1.79 -20.03
C VAL A 472 -19.67 3.12 -19.70
N ILE A 473 -18.97 3.17 -18.56
CA ILE A 473 -18.17 4.30 -18.10
C ILE A 473 -16.71 4.00 -18.49
N SER A 474 -16.15 4.79 -19.41
CA SER A 474 -14.76 4.64 -19.83
C SER A 474 -13.91 5.78 -19.28
N PHE A 475 -12.86 5.43 -18.54
CA PHE A 475 -11.77 6.34 -18.14
C PHE A 475 -10.58 6.29 -19.10
N GLU A 476 -10.59 5.36 -20.06
CA GLU A 476 -9.58 5.26 -21.13
C GLU A 476 -9.91 6.15 -22.33
N ASN A 477 -11.21 6.39 -22.56
CA ASN A 477 -11.69 7.25 -23.63
C ASN A 477 -12.24 8.54 -23.02
N THR A 478 -11.68 9.67 -23.40
CA THR A 478 -12.07 11.00 -22.92
C THR A 478 -12.39 11.91 -24.10
N LEU A 479 -12.87 13.12 -23.80
CA LEU A 479 -13.17 14.14 -24.82
C LEU A 479 -11.94 14.40 -25.69
N TYR A 480 -10.74 14.29 -25.12
CA TYR A 480 -9.52 14.44 -25.89
C TYR A 480 -9.41 13.44 -27.03
N ASP A 481 -9.92 12.22 -26.91
CA ASP A 481 -9.91 11.25 -28.01
C ASP A 481 -10.87 11.65 -29.14
N GLU A 482 -12.02 12.25 -28.82
CA GLU A 482 -12.91 12.81 -29.84
C GLU A 482 -12.35 14.06 -30.50
N VAL A 483 -11.74 14.96 -29.71
CA VAL A 483 -11.07 16.15 -30.26
C VAL A 483 -9.89 15.71 -31.12
N ASN A 484 -9.10 14.71 -30.70
CA ASN A 484 -7.98 14.15 -31.46
C ASN A 484 -8.44 13.60 -32.82
N ASN A 485 -9.57 12.87 -32.85
CA ASN A 485 -10.14 12.34 -34.09
C ASN A 485 -10.63 13.43 -35.06
N LYS A 486 -10.90 14.65 -34.56
CA LYS A 486 -11.24 15.84 -35.38
C LYS A 486 -10.01 16.71 -35.71
N MET A 487 -8.90 16.52 -34.99
CA MET A 487 -7.65 17.22 -35.21
C MET A 487 -6.91 16.67 -36.44
N ILE A 488 -6.06 17.50 -37.04
CA ILE A 488 -5.26 17.13 -38.21
C ILE A 488 -4.12 16.22 -37.72
N PRO A 489 -3.92 15.02 -38.30
CA PRO A 489 -2.82 14.15 -37.94
C PRO A 489 -1.47 14.78 -38.34
N TYR A 490 -0.46 14.65 -37.49
CA TYR A 490 0.89 15.11 -37.74
C TYR A 490 1.88 13.97 -37.57
N THR A 491 2.78 13.77 -38.53
CA THR A 491 3.80 12.73 -38.47
C THR A 491 5.16 13.35 -38.19
N PHE A 492 5.64 13.19 -36.97
CA PHE A 492 7.00 13.57 -36.60
C PHE A 492 8.01 12.62 -37.21
N LYS A 493 9.20 13.13 -37.58
CA LYS A 493 10.31 12.29 -38.04
C LYS A 493 10.82 11.35 -36.95
N SER A 494 10.72 11.76 -35.68
CA SER A 494 11.13 10.94 -34.56
C SER A 494 10.17 9.78 -34.33
N LYS A 495 10.69 8.55 -34.36
CA LYS A 495 9.95 7.34 -33.96
C LYS A 495 9.55 7.34 -32.49
N MET A 496 10.08 8.28 -31.69
CA MET A 496 9.70 8.45 -30.30
C MET A 496 8.34 9.13 -30.14
N VAL A 497 7.81 9.79 -31.17
CA VAL A 497 6.47 10.41 -31.12
C VAL A 497 5.53 9.65 -32.05
N SER A 498 4.33 9.36 -31.57
CA SER A 498 3.31 8.61 -32.30
C SER A 498 1.92 9.15 -31.97
N ASN A 499 0.94 8.84 -32.84
CA ASN A 499 -0.44 9.32 -32.72
C ASN A 499 -0.53 10.84 -32.47
N ALA A 500 0.31 11.63 -33.13
CA ALA A 500 0.29 13.07 -32.95
C ALA A 500 -0.81 13.73 -33.79
N HIS A 501 -1.52 14.67 -33.17
CA HIS A 501 -2.62 15.42 -33.75
C HIS A 501 -2.54 16.87 -33.29
N TYR A 502 -2.93 17.80 -34.15
CA TYR A 502 -2.99 19.22 -33.82
C TYR A 502 -4.28 19.85 -34.39
N GLY A 503 -4.79 20.86 -33.68
CA GLY A 503 -5.93 21.65 -34.07
C GLY A 503 -5.69 23.12 -33.79
N ASP A 504 -6.69 23.95 -34.03
CA ASP A 504 -6.64 25.39 -33.83
C ASP A 504 -6.48 25.76 -32.35
N LYS A 505 -6.95 24.91 -31.41
CA LYS A 505 -6.89 25.11 -29.96
C LYS A 505 -6.17 24.02 -29.17
N TYR A 506 -5.76 22.95 -29.83
CA TYR A 506 -5.32 21.72 -29.15
C TYR A 506 -4.11 21.07 -29.81
N PHE A 507 -3.29 20.42 -29.00
CA PHE A 507 -2.23 19.52 -29.47
C PHE A 507 -2.22 18.26 -28.63
N TYR A 508 -2.00 17.12 -29.27
CA TYR A 508 -1.90 15.82 -28.66
C TYR A 508 -0.77 15.01 -29.29
N ALA A 509 -0.02 14.27 -28.48
CA ALA A 509 0.99 13.33 -28.98
C ALA A 509 1.31 12.25 -27.94
N CYS A 510 1.63 11.03 -28.41
CA CYS A 510 2.13 9.95 -27.56
C CYS A 510 3.64 9.77 -27.72
N ILE A 511 4.37 9.94 -26.63
CA ILE A 511 5.83 9.88 -26.56
C ILE A 511 6.26 8.52 -26.03
N SER A 512 7.24 7.87 -26.65
CA SER A 512 7.85 6.65 -26.15
C SER A 512 8.50 6.89 -24.79
N ASN A 513 8.18 6.01 -23.83
CA ASN A 513 8.80 6.05 -22.50
C ASN A 513 10.26 5.54 -22.51
N ALA A 514 10.71 5.00 -23.65
CA ALA A 514 12.11 4.66 -23.91
C ALA A 514 12.93 5.84 -24.49
N ALA A 515 12.34 7.05 -24.59
CA ALA A 515 13.09 8.24 -25.00
C ALA A 515 14.29 8.48 -24.06
N TYR A 516 15.45 8.83 -24.60
CA TYR A 516 16.64 9.16 -23.81
C TYR A 516 17.03 10.63 -23.99
N PRO A 517 17.23 11.40 -22.90
CA PRO A 517 17.05 11.01 -21.50
C PRO A 517 15.58 10.67 -21.17
N THR A 518 15.38 9.69 -20.28
CA THR A 518 14.05 9.21 -19.85
C THR A 518 13.16 10.37 -19.45
N LEU A 519 11.91 10.33 -19.92
CA LEU A 519 10.86 11.24 -19.50
C LEU A 519 10.80 11.26 -17.97
N LYS A 520 10.67 12.46 -17.40
CA LYS A 520 10.47 12.68 -15.96
C LYS A 520 9.07 13.22 -15.72
N ARG A 521 8.52 12.87 -14.57
CA ARG A 521 7.25 13.46 -14.10
C ARG A 521 7.43 14.96 -13.91
N ASN A 522 6.35 15.72 -14.12
CA ASN A 522 6.34 17.18 -13.98
C ASN A 522 7.31 17.89 -14.96
N GLU A 523 7.35 17.41 -16.20
CA GLU A 523 8.08 18.06 -17.28
C GLU A 523 7.26 19.16 -17.94
N TRP A 524 7.96 20.22 -18.36
CA TRP A 524 7.42 21.24 -19.24
C TRP A 524 7.72 20.85 -20.67
N TYR A 525 6.68 20.89 -21.49
CA TYR A 525 6.76 20.60 -22.91
C TYR A 525 6.67 21.91 -23.68
N TYR A 526 7.35 21.93 -24.82
CA TYR A 526 7.28 23.03 -25.77
C TYR A 526 6.79 22.55 -27.11
N LEU A 527 6.08 23.44 -27.78
CA LEU A 527 5.59 23.28 -29.13
C LEU A 527 5.95 24.56 -29.90
N LEU A 528 6.81 24.46 -30.91
CA LEU A 528 7.12 25.55 -31.81
C LEU A 528 6.43 25.29 -33.15
N ILE A 529 5.42 26.09 -33.45
CA ILE A 529 4.70 26.02 -34.71
C ILE A 529 5.35 27.00 -35.67
N HIS A 530 5.98 26.49 -36.72
CA HIS A 530 6.61 27.27 -37.77
C HIS A 530 5.60 27.48 -38.88
N ASN A 531 5.36 28.74 -39.26
CA ASN A 531 4.48 29.10 -40.35
C ASN A 531 5.26 29.29 -41.67
N LYS A 532 4.55 29.28 -42.79
CA LYS A 532 5.08 29.46 -44.15
C LYS A 532 5.63 30.86 -44.38
N ASP A 533 5.10 31.86 -43.68
CA ASP A 533 5.55 33.25 -43.67
C ASP A 533 6.84 33.49 -42.85
N GLY A 534 7.34 32.44 -42.17
CA GLY A 534 8.53 32.50 -41.32
C GLY A 534 8.26 32.85 -39.85
N SER A 535 7.01 33.15 -39.47
CA SER A 535 6.64 33.38 -38.07
C SER A 535 6.68 32.07 -37.26
N VAL A 536 7.00 32.17 -35.96
CA VAL A 536 7.07 31.02 -35.05
C VAL A 536 6.20 31.28 -33.83
N ILE A 537 5.23 30.39 -33.59
CA ILE A 537 4.35 30.44 -32.42
C ILE A 537 4.89 29.45 -31.38
N ASN A 538 5.23 29.96 -30.20
CA ASN A 538 5.68 29.16 -29.08
C ASN A 538 4.52 28.89 -28.12
N LYS A 539 4.21 27.61 -27.87
CA LYS A 539 3.30 27.17 -26.81
C LYS A 539 4.05 26.28 -25.84
N ASN A 540 4.02 26.65 -24.57
CA ASN A 540 4.54 25.82 -23.48
C ASN A 540 3.38 25.28 -22.65
N PHE A 541 3.50 24.03 -22.24
CA PHE A 541 2.48 23.42 -21.39
C PHE A 541 3.09 22.43 -20.42
N PHE A 542 2.41 22.29 -19.29
CA PHE A 542 2.81 21.41 -18.20
C PHE A 542 1.86 20.22 -18.19
N VAL A 543 2.41 19.01 -18.16
CA VAL A 543 1.60 17.80 -18.02
C VAL A 543 1.83 17.26 -16.60
N PRO A 544 0.83 17.37 -15.71
CA PRO A 544 0.98 16.99 -14.32
C PRO A 544 0.85 15.47 -14.10
N TYR A 545 0.66 14.64 -15.14
CA TYR A 545 0.23 13.26 -14.96
C TYR A 545 1.33 12.22 -15.22
N SER A 546 1.15 11.06 -14.60
CA SER A 546 2.09 9.96 -14.47
C SER A 546 2.62 9.40 -15.79
N ILE A 547 3.94 9.25 -15.85
CA ILE A 547 4.61 8.34 -16.80
C ILE A 547 4.32 6.91 -16.32
N HIS A 548 3.49 6.18 -17.08
CA HIS A 548 3.33 4.74 -16.88
C HIS A 548 4.59 4.03 -17.39
N LYS A 549 5.05 2.96 -16.73
CA LYS A 549 6.18 2.14 -17.22
C LYS A 549 5.86 1.28 -18.46
N ASN A 550 4.68 1.46 -19.06
CA ASN A 550 4.36 0.88 -20.37
C ASN A 550 5.03 1.68 -21.49
N GLU A 551 4.84 1.26 -22.74
CA GLU A 551 5.59 1.70 -23.91
C GLU A 551 5.56 3.23 -24.18
N LYS A 552 4.49 3.95 -23.83
CA LYS A 552 4.28 5.37 -24.23
C LYS A 552 3.52 6.22 -23.18
N THR A 553 3.75 7.54 -23.17
CA THR A 553 3.01 8.57 -22.42
C THR A 553 2.36 9.54 -23.40
N CYS A 554 1.04 9.67 -23.34
CA CYS A 554 0.31 10.61 -24.19
C CYS A 554 0.08 11.94 -23.46
N VAL A 555 0.39 13.03 -24.15
CA VAL A 555 0.26 14.39 -23.65
C VAL A 555 -0.78 15.13 -24.46
N SER A 556 -1.54 16.00 -23.80
CA SER A 556 -2.51 16.88 -24.43
C SER A 556 -2.41 18.28 -23.84
N THR A 557 -2.56 19.29 -24.67
CA THR A 557 -2.67 20.68 -24.22
C THR A 557 -3.79 21.40 -24.96
N GLN A 558 -4.36 22.40 -24.29
CA GLN A 558 -5.32 23.32 -24.85
C GLN A 558 -4.84 24.75 -24.59
N TRP A 559 -4.89 25.60 -25.60
CA TRP A 559 -4.57 27.01 -25.45
C TRP A 559 -5.80 27.90 -25.60
N LYS A 560 -5.75 29.09 -24.97
CA LYS A 560 -6.88 30.03 -24.94
C LYS A 560 -7.15 30.66 -26.30
N GLU A 561 -6.10 31.11 -26.99
CA GLU A 561 -6.20 31.85 -28.25
C GLU A 561 -5.90 30.94 -29.46
N PRO A 562 -6.85 30.75 -30.38
CA PRO A 562 -6.68 29.83 -31.50
C PRO A 562 -5.52 30.21 -32.41
N ILE A 563 -4.90 29.21 -33.02
CA ILE A 563 -3.81 29.35 -33.98
C ILE A 563 -4.36 29.13 -35.38
N ASN A 564 -3.94 29.96 -36.33
CA ASN A 564 -4.29 29.77 -37.75
C ASN A 564 -3.57 28.52 -38.31
N LEU A 565 -4.35 27.55 -38.79
CA LEU A 565 -3.83 26.30 -39.33
C LEU A 565 -3.42 26.40 -40.81
N GLY A 566 -3.91 27.39 -41.55
CA GLY A 566 -3.69 27.50 -43.01
C GLY A 566 -2.23 27.78 -43.40
N ASP A 567 -1.50 28.43 -42.52
CA ASP A 567 -0.13 28.88 -42.75
C ASP A 567 0.93 27.96 -42.12
N LEU A 568 0.55 26.79 -41.61
CA LEU A 568 1.50 25.90 -40.93
C LEU A 568 2.50 25.25 -41.91
N LYS A 569 3.79 25.31 -41.56
CA LYS A 569 4.91 24.68 -42.27
C LYS A 569 5.42 23.42 -41.53
N SER A 570 5.67 23.53 -40.22
CA SER A 570 6.11 22.40 -39.38
C SER A 570 5.85 22.65 -37.90
N ILE A 571 5.86 21.59 -37.09
CA ILE A 571 5.69 21.64 -35.64
C ILE A 571 6.93 21.02 -35.01
N GLU A 572 7.72 21.80 -34.28
CA GLU A 572 8.78 21.26 -33.40
C GLU A 572 8.16 20.92 -32.04
N PHE A 573 8.45 19.73 -31.53
CA PHE A 573 7.96 19.30 -30.23
C PHE A 573 9.11 18.81 -29.35
N GLY A 574 9.11 19.20 -28.07
CA GLY A 574 10.16 18.77 -27.16
C GLY A 574 9.89 19.13 -25.71
N ILE A 575 10.93 19.01 -24.89
CA ILE A 575 10.88 19.09 -23.44
C ILE A 575 11.86 20.14 -22.94
N TYR A 576 11.42 21.04 -22.08
CA TYR A 576 12.25 22.04 -21.40
C TYR A 576 12.72 21.55 -20.02
N ASN A 577 13.91 22.01 -19.61
CA ASN A 577 14.27 22.09 -18.20
C ASN A 577 13.93 23.49 -17.68
N ILE A 578 12.92 23.61 -16.81
CA ILE A 578 12.46 24.94 -16.37
C ILE A 578 13.50 25.68 -15.51
N ASN A 579 14.40 24.95 -14.83
CA ASN A 579 15.43 25.58 -14.00
C ASN A 579 16.53 26.23 -14.84
N SER A 580 16.74 25.78 -16.08
CA SER A 580 17.75 26.34 -16.99
C SER A 580 17.18 26.99 -18.25
N MET A 581 15.87 26.87 -18.50
CA MET A 581 15.18 27.20 -19.75
C MET A 581 15.85 26.63 -21.03
N GLN A 582 16.65 25.58 -20.88
CA GLN A 582 17.31 24.91 -22.00
C GLN A 582 16.46 23.74 -22.52
N ARG A 583 16.52 23.53 -23.84
CA ARG A 583 15.95 22.33 -24.49
C ARG A 583 16.62 21.10 -23.90
N ARG A 584 15.82 20.22 -23.30
CA ARG A 584 16.29 18.99 -22.64
C ARG A 584 16.18 17.78 -23.56
N VAL A 585 15.09 17.67 -24.29
CA VAL A 585 14.86 16.64 -25.30
C VAL A 585 14.16 17.30 -26.48
N ASP A 586 14.77 17.21 -27.66
CA ASP A 586 14.12 17.60 -28.92
C ASP A 586 13.54 16.33 -29.54
N LEU A 587 12.21 16.29 -29.69
CA LEU A 587 11.50 15.15 -30.28
C LEU A 587 11.27 15.37 -31.78
N GLY A 588 11.85 16.41 -32.35
CA GLY A 588 11.90 16.69 -33.78
C GLY A 588 10.73 17.50 -34.32
N SER A 589 10.76 17.67 -35.64
CA SER A 589 9.67 18.20 -36.46
C SER A 589 9.04 17.16 -37.35
#